data_AF-E6THC6-F1
#
_entry.id   AF-E6THC6-F1
#
_cell.length_a   1.000
_cell.length_b   1.000
_cell.length_c   1.000
_cell.angle_alpha   90.00
_cell.angle_beta   90.00
_cell.angle_gamma   90.00
#
_symmetry.space_group_name_H-M   'P 1'
#
loop_
_entity.id
_entity.type
_entity.pdbx_description
1 polymer ?
#
loop_
_entity_poly.entity_id
_entity_poly.type
_entity_poly.pdbx_seq_one_letter_code
_entity_poly.pdbx_strand_id
1 'polypeptide(L)'
;MRRRLAGLAFALGALLTASVSVAAPGVAQPAAQPAAAQPIPDGPAKAWLVADLDTGRVLASKDPYGTYAPASTIKVLLAMTVLDHLRPDSFARANESHTKIECSCAGLTPGQAYTTAQLVSAILMVSGNDAATMLGDMLGGQRVAVAAMNRKAALVGARSTKASSTSGLDGPGWESVTTPHDLAVIMRAALKYPLIAQIMRSPTAPFPGKTLHNQNELLSRYPGDLGGKTGFTNLARKTYVGAAQRGNRRLVVVQMYGTGDLYGQAMQLLDYGFSQP
;
A
#
# COMPACT_ATOMS: atom_id res chain seq x y z
N MET A 1 22.75 102.55 16.35
CA MET A 1 23.04 102.42 17.80
C MET A 1 22.64 101.00 18.22
N ARG A 2 23.53 100.29 18.92
CA ARG A 2 23.41 98.96 19.59
C ARG A 2 24.15 97.78 18.95
N ARG A 3 25.34 97.57 19.52
CA ARG A 3 26.20 96.37 19.55
C ARG A 3 25.51 95.18 20.24
N ARG A 4 25.90 93.95 19.87
CA ARG A 4 26.21 92.76 20.71
C ARG A 4 26.58 91.60 19.76
N LEU A 5 27.84 91.18 19.67
CA LEU A 5 28.62 90.26 20.53
C LEU A 5 28.34 88.76 20.27
N ALA A 6 29.33 88.15 19.61
CA ALA A 6 30.03 86.89 19.86
C ALA A 6 29.26 85.55 20.00
N GLY A 7 29.75 84.56 19.24
CA GLY A 7 29.60 83.14 19.49
C GLY A 7 30.35 82.31 18.44
N LEU A 8 31.64 82.07 18.65
CA LEU A 8 32.43 81.11 17.86
C LEU A 8 32.12 79.69 18.38
N ALA A 9 31.65 78.80 17.52
CA ALA A 9 31.54 77.37 17.80
C ALA A 9 32.60 76.60 17.01
N PHE A 10 33.54 75.96 17.72
CA PHE A 10 34.49 75.01 17.16
C PHE A 10 33.78 73.68 16.89
N ALA A 11 33.73 73.24 15.63
CA ALA A 11 33.29 71.89 15.27
C ALA A 11 34.53 70.97 15.17
N LEU A 12 34.63 70.00 16.09
CA LEU A 12 35.60 68.90 16.02
C LEU A 12 35.13 67.90 14.95
N GLY A 13 35.91 67.74 13.87
CA GLY A 13 35.71 66.67 12.89
C GLY A 13 36.24 65.34 13.41
N ALA A 14 35.37 64.36 13.63
CA ALA A 14 35.76 62.99 13.90
C ALA A 14 36.06 62.25 12.59
N LEU A 15 37.31 61.81 12.40
CA LEU A 15 37.70 60.93 11.30
C LEU A 15 37.23 59.49 11.60
N LEU A 16 36.26 59.01 10.82
CA LEU A 16 35.85 57.61 10.76
C LEU A 16 36.85 56.85 9.88
N THR A 17 37.71 56.03 10.49
CA THR A 17 38.53 55.04 9.77
C THR A 17 37.67 53.82 9.47
N ALA A 18 37.30 53.62 8.19
CA ALA A 18 36.66 52.40 7.75
C ALA A 18 37.72 51.28 7.61
N SER A 19 37.65 50.27 8.47
CA SER A 19 38.43 49.03 8.35
C SER A 19 37.78 48.11 7.32
N VAL A 20 38.46 47.92 6.19
CA VAL A 20 38.05 46.94 5.17
C VAL A 20 38.52 45.56 5.61
N SER A 21 37.60 44.70 6.07
CA SER A 21 37.88 43.28 6.31
C SER A 21 37.92 42.54 4.98
N VAL A 22 39.11 42.12 4.57
CA VAL A 22 39.31 41.20 3.43
C VAL A 22 38.91 39.80 3.89
N ALA A 23 37.79 39.29 3.38
CA ALA A 23 37.36 37.92 3.63
C ALA A 23 38.35 36.93 2.99
N ALA A 24 38.84 35.97 3.78
CA ALA A 24 39.69 34.90 3.29
C ALA A 24 38.91 34.03 2.27
N PRO A 25 39.57 33.50 1.22
CA PRO A 25 38.92 32.62 0.25
C PRO A 25 38.42 31.36 0.98
N GLY A 26 37.10 31.16 0.95
CA GLY A 26 36.46 30.00 1.56
C GLY A 26 36.95 28.71 0.91
N VAL A 27 37.46 27.79 1.72
CA VAL A 27 37.78 26.43 1.29
C VAL A 27 36.48 25.79 0.82
N ALA A 28 36.39 25.49 -0.49
CA ALA A 28 35.24 24.81 -1.05
C ALA A 28 35.05 23.47 -0.33
N GLN A 29 33.90 23.30 0.34
CA GLN A 29 33.51 22.00 0.87
C GLN A 29 33.45 20.99 -0.29
N PRO A 30 34.04 19.80 -0.14
CA PRO A 30 33.89 18.75 -1.15
C PRO A 30 32.40 18.50 -1.38
N ALA A 31 31.98 18.57 -2.64
CA ALA A 31 30.63 18.19 -3.04
C ALA A 31 30.35 16.78 -2.48
N ALA A 32 29.22 16.61 -1.79
CA ALA A 32 28.81 15.32 -1.28
C ALA A 32 28.81 14.32 -2.44
N GLN A 33 29.63 13.27 -2.33
CA GLN A 33 29.61 12.17 -3.29
C GLN A 33 28.18 11.65 -3.40
N PRO A 34 27.63 11.48 -4.61
CA PRO A 34 26.32 10.87 -4.77
C PRO A 34 26.35 9.51 -4.06
N ALA A 35 25.42 9.32 -3.13
CA ALA A 35 25.28 8.05 -2.42
C ALA A 35 25.29 6.92 -3.45
N ALA A 36 26.24 5.99 -3.32
CA ALA A 36 26.32 4.85 -4.23
C ALA A 36 24.95 4.18 -4.30
N ALA A 37 24.43 3.98 -5.52
CA ALA A 37 23.13 3.37 -5.72
C ALA A 37 23.10 2.02 -4.99
N GLN A 38 22.23 1.88 -3.99
CA GLN A 38 22.03 0.62 -3.29
C GLN A 38 21.75 -0.47 -4.34
N PRO A 39 22.41 -1.64 -4.30
CA PRO A 39 22.10 -2.70 -5.27
C PRO A 39 20.64 -3.14 -5.08
N ILE A 40 19.99 -3.50 -6.19
CA ILE A 40 18.65 -4.08 -6.13
C ILE A 40 18.74 -5.40 -5.35
N PRO A 41 17.98 -5.57 -4.25
CA PRO A 41 18.02 -6.79 -3.46
C PRO A 41 17.57 -8.01 -4.27
N ASP A 42 18.35 -9.09 -4.20
CA ASP A 42 17.87 -10.40 -4.66
C ASP A 42 16.93 -11.01 -3.61
N GLY A 43 16.07 -11.94 -4.03
CA GLY A 43 15.16 -12.57 -3.09
C GLY A 43 14.24 -13.62 -3.69
N PRO A 44 13.43 -14.26 -2.83
CA PRO A 44 12.68 -15.46 -3.18
C PRO A 44 11.51 -15.26 -4.16
N ALA A 45 11.07 -14.03 -4.43
CA ALA A 45 10.03 -13.75 -5.43
C ALA A 45 10.58 -13.87 -6.87
N LYS A 46 9.85 -14.58 -7.75
CA LYS A 46 10.21 -14.67 -9.17
C LYS A 46 9.84 -13.42 -9.95
N ALA A 47 8.76 -12.73 -9.56
CA ALA A 47 8.35 -11.46 -10.11
C ALA A 47 8.00 -10.47 -9.00
N TRP A 48 8.41 -9.21 -9.16
CA TRP A 48 8.18 -8.17 -8.16
C TRP A 48 8.30 -6.77 -8.76
N LEU A 49 7.76 -5.78 -8.04
CA LEU A 49 7.81 -4.37 -8.43
C LEU A 49 7.83 -3.49 -7.18
N VAL A 50 8.61 -2.41 -7.23
CA VAL A 50 8.55 -1.28 -6.29
C VAL A 50 8.24 -0.03 -7.09
N ALA A 51 7.21 0.71 -6.68
CA ALA A 51 6.83 1.95 -7.33
C ALA A 51 6.42 3.04 -6.33
N ASP A 52 6.51 4.27 -6.79
CA ASP A 52 6.00 5.43 -6.08
C ASP A 52 4.47 5.52 -6.22
N LEU A 53 3.74 5.54 -5.10
CA LEU A 53 2.28 5.53 -5.06
C LEU A 53 1.65 6.85 -5.55
N ASP A 54 2.39 7.95 -5.50
CA ASP A 54 1.89 9.28 -5.84
C ASP A 54 2.01 9.54 -7.33
N THR A 55 3.20 9.31 -7.89
CA THR A 55 3.52 9.52 -9.31
C THR A 55 3.18 8.32 -10.19
N GLY A 56 3.19 7.10 -9.63
CA GLY A 56 3.09 5.85 -10.38
C GLY A 56 4.40 5.42 -11.04
N ARG A 57 5.52 6.11 -10.80
CA ARG A 57 6.83 5.76 -11.35
C ARG A 57 7.32 4.44 -10.76
N VAL A 58 7.61 3.46 -11.62
CA VAL A 58 8.30 2.23 -11.23
C VAL A 58 9.77 2.56 -10.92
N LEU A 59 10.22 2.20 -9.72
CA LEU A 59 11.58 2.46 -9.24
C LEU A 59 12.52 1.29 -9.55
N ALA A 60 12.03 0.07 -9.35
CA ALA A 60 12.69 -1.16 -9.74
C ALA A 60 11.66 -2.28 -9.91
N SER A 61 12.00 -3.28 -10.71
CA SER A 61 11.14 -4.44 -10.93
C SER A 61 11.91 -5.64 -11.47
N LYS A 62 11.32 -6.83 -11.30
CA LYS A 62 11.66 -8.06 -11.99
C LYS A 62 10.39 -8.65 -12.55
N ASP A 63 10.33 -8.79 -13.88
CA ASP A 63 9.15 -9.26 -14.61
C ASP A 63 7.82 -8.58 -14.19
N PRO A 64 7.71 -7.24 -14.26
CA PRO A 64 6.56 -6.51 -13.74
C PRO A 64 5.24 -6.76 -14.50
N TYR A 65 5.32 -7.32 -15.71
CA TYR A 65 4.17 -7.57 -16.58
C TYR A 65 3.92 -9.06 -16.84
N GLY A 66 4.73 -9.96 -16.26
CA GLY A 66 4.48 -11.39 -16.29
C GLY A 66 3.14 -11.73 -15.63
N THR A 67 2.49 -12.77 -16.16
CA THR A 67 1.16 -13.19 -15.72
C THR A 67 1.26 -14.27 -14.67
N TYR A 68 0.66 -14.03 -13.50
CA TYR A 68 0.74 -14.91 -12.34
C TYR A 68 -0.62 -15.02 -11.64
N ALA A 69 -0.83 -16.13 -10.94
CA ALA A 69 -1.98 -16.25 -10.04
C ALA A 69 -1.81 -15.32 -8.83
N PRO A 70 -2.85 -14.54 -8.43
CA PRO A 70 -2.74 -13.57 -7.34
C PRO A 70 -2.84 -14.20 -5.95
N ALA A 71 -3.39 -15.41 -5.84
CA ALA A 71 -3.97 -15.90 -4.60
C ALA A 71 -4.84 -14.82 -3.92
N SER A 72 -4.77 -14.72 -2.59
CA SER A 72 -5.60 -13.79 -1.80
C SER A 72 -5.25 -12.31 -1.95
N THR A 73 -4.20 -11.91 -2.67
CA THR A 73 -3.94 -10.48 -2.93
C THR A 73 -5.05 -9.85 -3.77
N ILE A 74 -5.80 -10.64 -4.56
CA ILE A 74 -6.95 -10.17 -5.32
C ILE A 74 -8.10 -9.67 -4.43
N LYS A 75 -8.14 -10.03 -3.14
CA LYS A 75 -9.16 -9.54 -2.21
C LYS A 75 -9.10 -8.02 -2.01
N VAL A 76 -7.98 -7.37 -2.33
CA VAL A 76 -7.89 -5.90 -2.37
C VAL A 76 -8.80 -5.33 -3.47
N LEU A 77 -8.90 -5.99 -4.63
CA LEU A 77 -9.83 -5.65 -5.69
C LEU A 77 -11.29 -5.91 -5.26
N LEU A 78 -11.55 -7.03 -4.59
CA LEU A 78 -12.88 -7.31 -4.04
C LEU A 78 -13.32 -6.22 -3.05
N ALA A 79 -12.44 -5.81 -2.12
CA ALA A 79 -12.75 -4.80 -1.11
C ALA A 79 -13.20 -3.47 -1.75
N MET A 80 -12.49 -2.98 -2.78
CA MET A 80 -12.92 -1.78 -3.51
C MET A 80 -14.25 -2.01 -4.22
N THR A 81 -14.41 -3.15 -4.89
CA THR A 81 -15.63 -3.49 -5.64
C THR A 81 -16.86 -3.50 -4.73
N VAL A 82 -16.71 -4.08 -3.53
CA VAL A 82 -17.75 -4.12 -2.50
C VAL A 82 -18.13 -2.71 -2.05
N LEU A 83 -17.14 -1.87 -1.73
CA LEU A 83 -17.39 -0.53 -1.22
C LEU A 83 -17.93 0.46 -2.28
N ASP A 84 -17.81 0.13 -3.56
CA ASP A 84 -18.46 0.87 -4.64
C ASP A 84 -19.99 0.60 -4.72
N HIS A 85 -20.47 -0.51 -4.14
CA HIS A 85 -21.86 -0.95 -4.29
C HIS A 85 -22.61 -1.07 -2.95
N LEU A 86 -21.90 -1.30 -1.85
CA LEU A 86 -22.48 -1.57 -0.54
C LEU A 86 -21.99 -0.55 0.48
N ARG A 87 -22.92 -0.02 1.28
CA ARG A 87 -22.56 0.85 2.40
C ARG A 87 -21.88 0.02 3.49
N PRO A 88 -20.93 0.61 4.26
CA PRO A 88 -20.25 -0.11 5.36
C PRO A 88 -21.19 -0.74 6.39
N ASP A 89 -22.37 -0.15 6.62
CA ASP A 89 -23.41 -0.58 7.56
C ASP A 89 -24.46 -1.54 6.96
N SER A 90 -24.39 -1.80 5.65
CA SER A 90 -25.21 -2.86 5.03
C SER A 90 -24.86 -4.21 5.65
N PHE A 91 -25.84 -5.09 5.81
CA PHE A 91 -25.60 -6.40 6.42
C PHE A 91 -26.41 -7.50 5.74
N ALA A 92 -25.93 -8.72 5.89
CA ALA A 92 -26.66 -9.93 5.55
C ALA A 92 -26.43 -10.98 6.65
N ARG A 93 -27.24 -12.04 6.65
CA ARG A 93 -27.03 -13.19 7.54
C ARG A 93 -26.28 -14.27 6.78
N ALA A 94 -25.26 -14.85 7.42
CA ALA A 94 -24.57 -15.97 6.84
C ALA A 94 -25.49 -17.22 6.79
N ASN A 95 -25.27 -18.10 5.83
CA ASN A 95 -25.94 -19.39 5.72
C ASN A 95 -24.89 -20.52 5.78
N GLU A 96 -25.33 -21.77 5.69
CA GLU A 96 -24.41 -22.93 5.71
C GLU A 96 -23.43 -22.97 4.53
N SER A 97 -23.77 -22.44 3.36
CA SER A 97 -22.86 -22.52 2.20
C SER A 97 -21.62 -21.66 2.40
N HIS A 98 -21.72 -20.55 3.15
CA HIS A 98 -20.54 -19.73 3.45
C HIS A 98 -19.49 -20.45 4.30
N THR A 99 -19.87 -21.49 5.06
CA THR A 99 -18.94 -22.26 5.90
C THR A 99 -18.38 -23.51 5.19
N LYS A 100 -18.85 -23.83 3.98
CA LYS A 100 -18.45 -25.01 3.20
C LYS A 100 -17.50 -24.65 2.05
N ILE A 101 -16.56 -23.74 2.31
CA ILE A 101 -15.56 -23.23 1.35
C ILE A 101 -14.16 -23.65 1.81
N GLU A 102 -13.26 -23.97 0.86
CA GLU A 102 -11.84 -24.19 1.15
C GLU A 102 -11.26 -22.95 1.84
N CYS A 103 -10.70 -23.11 3.05
CA CYS A 103 -10.62 -21.98 3.96
C CYS A 103 -9.20 -21.65 4.46
N SER A 104 -8.79 -20.42 4.14
CA SER A 104 -8.50 -19.45 5.20
C SER A 104 -9.84 -18.83 5.61
N CYS A 105 -10.25 -18.98 6.87
CA CYS A 105 -11.62 -18.65 7.32
C CYS A 105 -11.59 -17.53 8.36
N ALA A 106 -12.49 -16.55 8.23
CA ALA A 106 -12.80 -15.65 9.32
C ALA A 106 -13.67 -16.34 10.39
N GLY A 107 -14.39 -17.40 10.00
CA GLY A 107 -15.26 -18.22 10.81
C GLY A 107 -16.64 -17.59 10.98
N LEU A 108 -17.34 -17.41 9.85
CA LEU A 108 -18.76 -17.02 9.84
C LEU A 108 -19.64 -18.10 10.49
N THR A 109 -20.70 -17.66 11.17
CA THR A 109 -21.68 -18.54 11.82
C THR A 109 -23.02 -18.43 11.08
N PRO A 110 -23.63 -19.53 10.61
CA PRO A 110 -24.94 -19.50 9.99
C PRO A 110 -25.99 -18.82 10.89
N GLY A 111 -26.85 -17.99 10.30
CA GLY A 111 -27.83 -17.17 11.01
C GLY A 111 -27.29 -15.86 11.60
N GLN A 112 -25.98 -15.75 11.85
CA GLN A 112 -25.37 -14.52 12.37
C GLN A 112 -25.35 -13.42 11.29
N ALA A 113 -25.72 -12.21 11.68
CA ALA A 113 -25.62 -11.02 10.83
C ALA A 113 -24.20 -10.45 10.87
N TYR A 114 -23.67 -10.09 9.70
CA TYR A 114 -22.37 -9.43 9.54
C TYR A 114 -22.52 -8.19 8.66
N THR A 115 -21.91 -7.09 9.06
CA THR A 115 -21.89 -5.87 8.25
C THR A 115 -20.85 -5.96 7.14
N THR A 116 -21.02 -5.18 6.07
CA THR A 116 -20.04 -5.03 5.00
C THR A 116 -18.67 -4.62 5.56
N ALA A 117 -18.62 -3.69 6.52
CA ALA A 117 -17.36 -3.31 7.15
C ALA A 117 -16.66 -4.48 7.87
N GLN A 118 -17.40 -5.30 8.61
CA GLN A 118 -16.85 -6.48 9.28
C GLN A 118 -16.32 -7.51 8.28
N LEU A 119 -17.05 -7.74 7.19
CA LEU A 119 -16.63 -8.67 6.14
C LEU A 119 -15.41 -8.15 5.37
N VAL A 120 -15.34 -6.84 5.10
CA VAL A 120 -14.14 -6.22 4.51
C VAL A 120 -12.94 -6.35 5.44
N SER A 121 -13.11 -6.16 6.75
CA SER A 121 -12.06 -6.45 7.74
C SER A 121 -11.62 -7.92 7.68
N ALA A 122 -12.55 -8.86 7.58
CA ALA A 122 -12.26 -10.29 7.48
C ALA A 122 -11.43 -10.65 6.23
N ILE A 123 -11.77 -10.13 5.05
CA ILE A 123 -11.03 -10.45 3.82
C ILE A 123 -9.65 -9.80 3.77
N LEU A 124 -9.47 -8.64 4.42
CA LEU A 124 -8.20 -7.90 4.40
C LEU A 124 -7.23 -8.35 5.51
N MET A 125 -7.73 -8.60 6.73
CA MET A 125 -6.89 -8.90 7.89
C MET A 125 -6.54 -10.38 8.02
N VAL A 126 -7.53 -11.26 7.81
CA VAL A 126 -7.37 -12.71 8.01
C VAL A 126 -7.60 -13.52 6.75
N SER A 127 -7.78 -12.85 5.60
CA SER A 127 -7.93 -13.48 4.30
C SER A 127 -9.17 -14.40 4.16
N GLY A 128 -10.22 -14.16 4.95
CA GLY A 128 -11.40 -15.03 5.06
C GLY A 128 -12.09 -15.29 3.71
N ASN A 129 -12.08 -16.54 3.25
CA ASN A 129 -12.75 -16.99 2.03
C ASN A 129 -14.27 -17.09 2.20
N ASP A 130 -14.71 -17.44 3.40
CA ASP A 130 -16.11 -17.40 3.84
C ASP A 130 -16.68 -15.97 3.75
N ALA A 131 -15.94 -14.99 4.25
CA ALA A 131 -16.30 -13.58 4.14
C ALA A 131 -16.29 -13.08 2.68
N ALA A 132 -15.31 -13.50 1.86
CA ALA A 132 -15.27 -13.15 0.44
C ALA A 132 -16.46 -13.72 -0.34
N THR A 133 -16.85 -14.97 -0.03
CA THR A 133 -18.03 -15.62 -0.61
C THR A 133 -19.30 -14.86 -0.23
N MET A 134 -19.48 -14.58 1.06
CA MET A 134 -20.64 -13.82 1.55
C MET A 134 -20.73 -12.43 0.93
N LEU A 135 -19.61 -11.72 0.77
CA LEU A 135 -19.58 -10.44 0.06
C LEU A 135 -19.97 -10.58 -1.41
N GLY A 136 -19.56 -11.66 -2.08
CA GLY A 136 -20.00 -11.98 -3.43
C GLY A 136 -21.51 -12.18 -3.52
N ASP A 137 -22.12 -12.83 -2.54
CA ASP A 137 -23.56 -13.04 -2.49
C ASP A 137 -24.31 -11.73 -2.21
N MET A 138 -23.79 -10.88 -1.33
CA MET A 138 -24.33 -9.53 -1.09
C MET A 138 -24.28 -8.63 -2.33
N LEU A 139 -23.37 -8.89 -3.28
CA LEU A 139 -23.29 -8.20 -4.57
C LEU A 139 -24.24 -8.76 -5.64
N GLY A 140 -25.09 -9.73 -5.31
CA GLY A 140 -26.00 -10.39 -6.25
C GLY A 140 -25.50 -11.74 -6.78
N GLY A 141 -24.56 -12.37 -6.08
CA GLY A 141 -24.02 -13.69 -6.38
C GLY A 141 -22.65 -13.66 -7.07
N GLN A 142 -21.93 -14.79 -6.99
CA GLN A 142 -20.51 -14.87 -7.38
C GLN A 142 -20.22 -14.42 -8.82
N ARG A 143 -21.07 -14.78 -9.79
CA ARG A 143 -20.89 -14.34 -11.20
C ARG A 143 -21.00 -12.83 -11.35
N VAL A 144 -21.94 -12.20 -10.64
CA VAL A 144 -22.14 -10.75 -10.65
C VAL A 144 -20.96 -10.06 -9.98
N ALA A 145 -20.52 -10.58 -8.83
CA ALA A 145 -19.37 -10.07 -8.09
C ALA A 145 -18.08 -10.14 -8.92
N VAL A 146 -17.77 -11.28 -9.54
CA VAL A 146 -16.58 -11.44 -10.39
C VAL A 146 -16.63 -10.52 -11.62
N ALA A 147 -17.79 -10.37 -12.25
CA ALA A 147 -17.95 -9.42 -13.36
C ALA A 147 -17.72 -7.97 -12.88
N ALA A 148 -18.20 -7.61 -11.69
CA ALA A 148 -17.96 -6.30 -11.10
C ALA A 148 -16.48 -6.08 -10.74
N MET A 149 -15.79 -7.10 -10.22
CA MET A 149 -14.35 -7.05 -9.95
C MET A 149 -13.55 -6.80 -11.24
N ASN A 150 -13.87 -7.52 -12.32
CA ASN A 150 -13.19 -7.33 -13.61
C ASN A 150 -13.46 -5.94 -14.22
N ARG A 151 -14.68 -5.42 -14.09
CA ARG A 151 -14.97 -4.02 -14.45
C ARG A 151 -14.17 -3.04 -13.59
N LYS A 152 -14.08 -3.28 -12.28
CA LYS A 152 -13.30 -2.45 -11.37
C LYS A 152 -11.82 -2.45 -11.73
N ALA A 153 -11.24 -3.61 -12.03
CA ALA A 153 -9.85 -3.73 -12.46
C ALA A 153 -9.57 -2.88 -13.71
N ALA A 154 -10.44 -2.98 -14.73
CA ALA A 154 -10.33 -2.15 -15.94
C ALA A 154 -10.46 -0.65 -15.64
N LEU A 155 -11.39 -0.26 -14.76
CA LEU A 155 -11.61 1.14 -14.37
C LEU A 155 -10.42 1.76 -13.65
N VAL A 156 -9.71 0.99 -12.81
CA VAL A 156 -8.52 1.48 -12.11
C VAL A 156 -7.24 1.37 -12.94
N GLY A 157 -7.31 0.78 -14.14
CA GLY A 157 -6.18 0.62 -15.06
C GLY A 157 -5.41 -0.70 -14.94
N ALA A 158 -5.87 -1.64 -14.11
CA ALA A 158 -5.32 -3.00 -13.99
C ALA A 158 -5.87 -3.90 -15.10
N ARG A 159 -5.44 -3.64 -16.35
CA ARG A 159 -6.03 -4.23 -17.57
C ARG A 159 -5.54 -5.65 -17.88
N SER A 160 -4.46 -6.10 -17.26
CA SER A 160 -3.93 -7.46 -17.37
C SER A 160 -4.47 -8.37 -16.25
N THR A 161 -5.41 -7.88 -15.45
CA THR A 161 -6.03 -8.62 -14.35
C THR A 161 -7.36 -9.21 -14.78
N LYS A 162 -7.53 -10.51 -14.52
CA LYS A 162 -8.79 -11.23 -14.64
C LYS A 162 -9.02 -12.03 -13.37
N ALA A 163 -9.99 -11.59 -12.57
CA ALA A 163 -10.51 -12.36 -11.45
C ALA A 163 -11.46 -13.45 -11.98
N SER A 164 -11.33 -14.65 -11.44
CA SER A 164 -12.23 -15.78 -11.67
C SER A 164 -12.99 -16.19 -10.40
N SER A 165 -12.57 -15.67 -9.23
CA SER A 165 -13.25 -15.83 -7.95
C SER A 165 -13.13 -14.56 -7.11
N THR A 166 -13.97 -14.45 -6.07
CA THR A 166 -13.95 -13.34 -5.10
C THR A 166 -12.76 -13.43 -4.13
N SER A 167 -12.29 -14.65 -3.88
CA SER A 167 -11.26 -14.93 -2.88
C SER A 167 -9.84 -15.04 -3.46
N GLY A 168 -9.71 -15.30 -4.75
CA GLY A 168 -8.44 -15.70 -5.38
C GLY A 168 -8.11 -17.17 -5.20
N LEU A 169 -9.05 -17.98 -4.72
CA LEU A 169 -9.02 -19.43 -4.97
C LEU A 169 -9.10 -19.65 -6.49
N ASP A 170 -8.38 -20.68 -6.94
CA ASP A 170 -8.27 -21.09 -8.33
C ASP A 170 -8.34 -22.61 -8.44
N GLY A 171 -8.54 -23.08 -9.66
CA GLY A 171 -8.52 -24.49 -10.01
C GLY A 171 -8.44 -24.64 -11.53
N PRO A 172 -8.22 -25.87 -12.03
CA PRO A 172 -7.99 -26.10 -13.45
C PRO A 172 -9.11 -25.52 -14.33
N GLY A 173 -8.75 -24.57 -15.19
CA GLY A 173 -9.66 -23.95 -16.17
C GLY A 173 -10.45 -22.73 -15.67
N TRP A 174 -10.24 -22.28 -14.44
CA TRP A 174 -10.86 -21.07 -13.88
C TRP A 174 -9.88 -20.25 -13.02
N GLU A 175 -8.62 -20.22 -13.42
CA GLU A 175 -7.56 -19.50 -12.72
C GLU A 175 -7.81 -17.98 -12.74
N SER A 176 -7.52 -17.31 -11.62
CA SER A 176 -7.40 -15.85 -11.61
C SER A 176 -5.98 -15.47 -12.03
N VAL A 177 -5.83 -14.39 -12.79
CA VAL A 177 -4.52 -13.89 -13.24
C VAL A 177 -4.36 -12.40 -13.01
N THR A 178 -3.14 -11.96 -12.74
CA THR A 178 -2.74 -10.55 -12.62
C THR A 178 -1.23 -10.42 -12.89
N THR A 179 -0.69 -9.22 -12.74
CA THR A 179 0.74 -8.91 -12.88
C THR A 179 1.21 -8.12 -11.65
N PRO A 180 2.54 -8.08 -11.37
CA PRO A 180 3.06 -7.21 -10.32
C PRO A 180 2.66 -5.74 -10.49
N HIS A 181 2.67 -5.25 -11.74
CA HIS A 181 2.22 -3.90 -12.07
C HIS A 181 0.75 -3.68 -11.72
N ASP A 182 -0.13 -4.58 -12.12
CA ASP A 182 -1.57 -4.42 -11.89
C ASP A 182 -1.93 -4.50 -10.40
N LEU A 183 -1.26 -5.35 -9.62
CA LEU A 183 -1.44 -5.37 -8.17
C LEU A 183 -0.99 -4.05 -7.51
N ALA A 184 0.06 -3.41 -8.02
CA ALA A 184 0.48 -2.09 -7.54
C ALA A 184 -0.57 -1.02 -7.88
N VAL A 185 -1.15 -1.06 -9.08
CA VAL A 185 -2.26 -0.19 -9.49
C VAL A 185 -3.50 -0.41 -8.61
N ILE A 186 -3.86 -1.67 -8.34
CA ILE A 186 -4.97 -2.05 -7.45
C ILE A 186 -4.73 -1.51 -6.04
N MET A 187 -3.54 -1.72 -5.47
CA MET A 187 -3.22 -1.23 -4.12
C MET A 187 -3.24 0.30 -4.05
N ARG A 188 -2.67 0.97 -5.06
CA ARG A 188 -2.69 2.44 -5.17
C ARG A 188 -4.11 2.99 -5.18
N ALA A 189 -5.02 2.34 -5.91
CA ALA A 189 -6.43 2.73 -5.92
C ALA A 189 -7.11 2.42 -4.57
N ALA A 190 -6.83 1.26 -3.98
CA ALA A 190 -7.46 0.79 -2.74
C ALA A 190 -7.12 1.68 -1.55
N LEU A 191 -5.90 2.20 -1.46
CA LEU A 191 -5.50 3.13 -0.40
C LEU A 191 -6.21 4.50 -0.45
N LYS A 192 -6.95 4.79 -1.51
CA LYS A 192 -7.83 5.98 -1.57
C LYS A 192 -9.17 5.77 -0.84
N TYR A 193 -9.53 4.54 -0.49
CA TYR A 193 -10.72 4.24 0.30
C TYR A 193 -10.37 4.34 1.79
N PRO A 194 -10.94 5.32 2.55
CA PRO A 194 -10.58 5.53 3.95
C PRO A 194 -10.74 4.27 4.82
N LEU A 195 -11.81 3.51 4.59
CA LEU A 195 -12.06 2.27 5.33
C LEU A 195 -11.02 1.18 5.02
N ILE A 196 -10.62 1.01 3.76
CA ILE A 196 -9.58 0.03 3.39
C ILE A 196 -8.25 0.42 4.03
N ALA A 197 -7.84 1.68 3.90
CA ALA A 197 -6.60 2.19 4.48
C ALA A 197 -6.59 2.04 6.02
N GLN A 198 -7.72 2.32 6.69
CA GLN A 198 -7.86 2.14 8.13
C GLN A 198 -7.74 0.66 8.52
N ILE A 199 -8.45 -0.25 7.84
CA ILE A 199 -8.44 -1.69 8.14
C ILE A 199 -7.04 -2.27 7.96
N MET A 200 -6.38 -1.99 6.83
CA MET A 200 -5.07 -2.57 6.55
C MET A 200 -4.00 -2.11 7.54
N ARG A 201 -4.16 -0.93 8.16
CA ARG A 201 -3.26 -0.39 9.18
C ARG A 201 -3.62 -0.80 10.61
N SER A 202 -4.78 -1.40 10.80
CA SER A 202 -5.25 -1.81 12.13
C SER A 202 -4.64 -3.17 12.50
N PRO A 203 -4.01 -3.32 13.68
CA PRO A 203 -3.50 -4.62 14.16
C PRO A 203 -4.64 -5.60 14.45
N THR A 204 -5.78 -5.09 14.91
CA THR A 204 -6.96 -5.87 15.25
C THR A 204 -8.25 -5.19 14.83
N ALA A 205 -9.33 -5.97 14.68
CA ALA A 205 -10.68 -5.46 14.47
C ALA A 205 -11.72 -6.33 15.19
N PRO A 206 -12.80 -5.73 15.73
CA PRO A 206 -13.89 -6.49 16.33
C PRO A 206 -14.66 -7.25 15.25
N PHE A 207 -15.05 -8.48 15.58
CA PHE A 207 -15.86 -9.33 14.72
C PHE A 207 -16.85 -10.12 15.60
N PRO A 208 -18.04 -10.49 15.11
CA PRO A 208 -18.99 -11.22 15.94
C PRO A 208 -18.36 -12.46 16.60
N GLY A 209 -18.35 -12.47 17.94
CA GLY A 209 -17.81 -13.54 18.77
C GLY A 209 -16.28 -13.61 18.91
N LYS A 210 -15.50 -12.70 18.30
CA LYS A 210 -14.02 -12.75 18.33
C LYS A 210 -13.35 -11.44 17.91
N THR A 211 -12.03 -11.42 18.03
CA THR A 211 -11.18 -10.36 17.48
C THR A 211 -10.40 -10.90 16.28
N LEU A 212 -10.38 -10.17 15.18
CA LEU A 212 -9.50 -10.46 14.05
C LEU A 212 -8.11 -9.89 14.34
N HIS A 213 -7.07 -10.63 13.99
CA HIS A 213 -5.68 -10.20 14.08
C HIS A 213 -5.11 -10.11 12.67
N ASN A 214 -4.50 -8.96 12.33
CA ASN A 214 -3.97 -8.72 11.01
C ASN A 214 -2.77 -9.63 10.73
N GLN A 215 -2.81 -10.37 9.62
CA GLN A 215 -1.74 -11.26 9.20
C GLN A 215 -0.59 -10.54 8.48
N ASN A 216 -0.70 -9.23 8.22
CA ASN A 216 0.38 -8.44 7.64
C ASN A 216 1.51 -8.22 8.66
N GLU A 217 2.62 -8.93 8.51
CA GLU A 217 3.76 -8.82 9.43
C GLU A 217 4.51 -7.49 9.27
N LEU A 218 4.39 -6.78 8.14
CA LEU A 218 5.03 -5.46 7.99
C LEU A 218 4.50 -4.44 9.01
N LEU A 219 3.26 -4.59 9.49
CA LEU A 219 2.67 -3.69 10.48
C LEU A 219 3.53 -3.53 11.74
N SER A 220 4.16 -4.60 12.19
CA SER A 220 5.02 -4.59 13.38
C SER A 220 6.51 -4.53 13.04
N ARG A 221 6.89 -4.86 11.80
CA ARG A 221 8.30 -5.02 11.38
C ARG A 221 8.86 -3.84 10.60
N TYR A 222 8.02 -2.98 10.02
CA TYR A 222 8.49 -1.91 9.13
C TYR A 222 7.89 -0.54 9.48
N PRO A 223 8.71 0.42 9.94
CA PRO A 223 8.24 1.77 10.24
C PRO A 223 7.59 2.44 9.03
N GLY A 224 6.42 3.03 9.24
CA GLY A 224 5.67 3.71 8.18
C GLY A 224 4.80 2.79 7.31
N ASP A 225 4.57 1.53 7.71
CA ASP A 225 3.61 0.65 7.03
C ASP A 225 2.24 1.32 6.84
N LEU A 226 1.77 1.28 5.60
CA LEU A 226 0.46 1.78 5.16
C LEU A 226 -0.53 0.62 4.96
N GLY A 227 -0.16 -0.60 5.32
CA GLY A 227 -0.93 -1.81 5.14
C GLY A 227 -0.45 -2.69 3.99
N GLY A 228 -0.94 -3.93 3.98
CA GLY A 228 -0.62 -4.91 2.95
C GLY A 228 -1.55 -6.12 2.98
N LYS A 229 -1.40 -6.99 1.98
CA LYS A 229 -2.15 -8.22 1.84
C LYS A 229 -1.23 -9.35 1.37
N THR A 230 -1.28 -10.46 2.10
CA THR A 230 -0.63 -11.73 1.75
C THR A 230 -1.54 -12.63 0.91
N GLY A 231 -0.96 -13.59 0.22
CA GLY A 231 -1.71 -14.69 -0.38
C GLY A 231 -0.86 -15.93 -0.59
N PHE A 232 -1.53 -17.08 -0.60
CA PHE A 232 -0.92 -18.35 -0.97
C PHE A 232 -1.96 -19.26 -1.62
N THR A 233 -1.59 -19.89 -2.74
CA THR A 233 -2.21 -21.11 -3.28
C THR A 233 -1.09 -22.00 -3.83
N ASN A 234 -1.41 -23.25 -4.15
CA ASN A 234 -0.42 -24.15 -4.77
C ASN A 234 0.08 -23.61 -6.12
N LEU A 235 -0.82 -22.99 -6.90
CA LEU A 235 -0.50 -22.39 -8.19
C LEU A 235 0.29 -21.08 -8.04
N ALA A 236 -0.17 -20.18 -7.18
CA ALA A 236 0.41 -18.84 -7.01
C ALA A 236 1.74 -18.85 -6.21
N ARG A 237 1.98 -19.90 -5.41
CA ARG A 237 2.93 -19.87 -4.29
C ARG A 237 2.66 -18.66 -3.40
N LYS A 238 3.67 -18.12 -2.69
CA LYS A 238 3.48 -16.93 -1.85
C LYS A 238 3.35 -15.68 -2.74
N THR A 239 2.40 -14.82 -2.40
CA THR A 239 2.19 -13.50 -3.00
C THR A 239 2.06 -12.46 -1.91
N TYR A 240 2.48 -11.23 -2.20
CA TYR A 240 2.40 -10.12 -1.26
C TYR A 240 2.25 -8.80 -2.01
N VAL A 241 1.40 -7.92 -1.50
CA VAL A 241 1.37 -6.51 -1.86
C VAL A 241 1.32 -5.68 -0.57
N GLY A 242 2.18 -4.69 -0.45
CA GLY A 242 2.25 -3.83 0.74
C GLY A 242 2.70 -2.43 0.38
N ALA A 243 2.49 -1.48 1.28
CA ALA A 243 2.89 -0.10 1.09
C ALA A 243 3.49 0.48 2.36
N ALA A 244 4.39 1.44 2.20
CA ALA A 244 5.00 2.16 3.31
C ALA A 244 5.23 3.64 2.97
N GLN A 245 5.43 4.45 4.00
CA GLN A 245 5.69 5.88 3.89
C GLN A 245 6.90 6.30 4.72
N ARG A 246 7.74 7.16 4.14
CA ARG A 246 8.79 7.91 4.84
C ARG A 246 8.71 9.38 4.45
N GLY A 247 8.51 10.25 5.44
CA GLY A 247 8.20 11.66 5.18
C GLY A 247 6.96 11.80 4.28
N ASN A 248 7.11 12.50 3.16
CA ASN A 248 6.03 12.72 2.18
C ASN A 248 5.98 11.68 1.06
N ARG A 249 6.89 10.70 1.05
CA ARG A 249 6.99 9.73 -0.04
C ARG A 249 6.35 8.41 0.36
N ARG A 250 5.50 7.88 -0.53
CA ARG A 250 4.76 6.64 -0.32
C ARG A 250 5.12 5.65 -1.41
N LEU A 251 5.53 4.45 -1.01
CA LEU A 251 5.93 3.39 -1.93
C LEU A 251 5.03 2.18 -1.80
N VAL A 252 4.86 1.45 -2.89
CA VAL A 252 4.22 0.13 -2.94
C VAL A 252 5.25 -0.90 -3.36
N VAL A 253 5.20 -2.07 -2.72
CA VAL A 253 5.96 -3.26 -3.10
C VAL A 253 4.99 -4.39 -3.42
N VAL A 254 5.26 -5.10 -4.51
CA VAL A 254 4.51 -6.27 -4.96
C VAL A 254 5.48 -7.41 -5.20
N GLN A 255 5.10 -8.62 -4.78
CA GLN A 255 5.87 -9.84 -4.96
C GLN A 255 4.95 -10.99 -5.33
N MET A 256 5.32 -11.74 -6.36
CA MET A 256 4.56 -12.86 -6.90
C MET A 256 5.45 -14.08 -7.06
N TYR A 257 4.83 -15.26 -6.93
CA TYR A 257 5.49 -16.56 -7.05
C TYR A 257 6.73 -16.69 -6.14
N GLY A 258 6.54 -16.42 -4.86
CA GLY A 258 7.58 -16.51 -3.83
C GLY A 258 7.69 -17.89 -3.20
N THR A 259 8.91 -18.36 -2.97
CA THR A 259 9.20 -19.67 -2.32
C THR A 259 9.86 -19.55 -0.94
N GLY A 260 10.15 -18.34 -0.45
CA GLY A 260 10.92 -18.08 0.77
C GLY A 260 10.32 -16.97 1.64
N ASP A 261 11.18 -16.19 2.30
CA ASP A 261 10.79 -15.02 3.10
C ASP A 261 10.48 -13.82 2.20
N LEU A 262 9.19 -13.61 1.91
CA LEU A 262 8.73 -12.44 1.18
C LEU A 262 8.77 -11.15 2.02
N TYR A 263 8.67 -11.22 3.34
CA TYR A 263 8.69 -10.01 4.17
C TYR A 263 10.09 -9.42 4.24
N GLY A 264 11.11 -10.26 4.42
CA GLY A 264 12.51 -9.85 4.34
C GLY A 264 12.84 -9.14 3.02
N GLN A 265 12.45 -9.76 1.89
CA GLN A 265 12.64 -9.14 0.57
C GLN A 265 11.82 -7.85 0.39
N ALA A 266 10.57 -7.81 0.87
CA ALA A 266 9.73 -6.59 0.80
C ALA A 266 10.38 -5.40 1.51
N MET A 267 10.92 -5.61 2.72
CA MET A 267 11.59 -4.56 3.49
C MET A 267 12.83 -4.03 2.76
N GLN A 268 13.66 -4.92 2.23
CA GLN A 268 14.85 -4.54 1.45
C GLN A 268 14.47 -3.77 0.18
N LEU A 269 13.42 -4.21 -0.52
CA LEU A 269 12.91 -3.55 -1.72
C LEU A 269 12.34 -2.15 -1.43
N LEU A 270 11.61 -1.99 -0.32
CA LEU A 270 11.13 -0.69 0.14
C LEU A 270 12.31 0.21 0.54
N ASP A 271 13.30 -0.31 1.26
CA ASP A 271 14.51 0.44 1.63
C ASP A 271 15.28 0.93 0.40
N TYR A 272 15.47 0.04 -0.59
CA TYR A 272 16.01 0.43 -1.90
C TYR A 272 15.17 1.56 -2.51
N GLY A 273 13.85 1.41 -2.59
CA GLY A 273 12.96 2.40 -3.18
C GLY A 273 13.05 3.77 -2.50
N PHE A 274 13.12 3.80 -1.17
CA PHE A 274 13.27 5.05 -0.41
C PHE A 274 14.64 5.70 -0.56
N SER A 275 15.69 4.93 -0.86
CA SER A 275 17.02 5.47 -1.17
C SER A 275 17.14 6.08 -2.57
N GLN A 276 16.21 5.77 -3.47
CA GLN A 276 16.18 6.40 -4.80
C GLN A 276 15.75 7.87 -4.69
N PRO A 277 16.17 8.75 -5.60
CA PRO A 277 15.64 10.11 -5.65
C PRO A 277 14.12 10.16 -5.92
#